data_AF-X0YSX7-F1
#
_entry.id   AF-X0YSX7-F1
#
_cell.length_a   1.000
_cell.length_b   1.000
_cell.length_c   1.000
_cell.angle_alpha   90.00
_cell.angle_beta   90.00
_cell.angle_gamma   90.00
#
_symmetry.space_group_name_H-M   'P 1'
#
loop_
_entity.id
_entity.type
_entity.pdbx_description
1 polymer ?
#
loop_
_entity_poly.entity_id
_entity_poly.type
_entity_poly.pdbx_seq_one_letter_code
_entity_poly.pdbx_strand_id
1 'polypeptide(L)'
;MKIYEPEMSVSDARDLSSIEDNSVDLICSHPPYANIIHYTDSKEADLSFYDIDKFLKEMSKVAKESFRVLKPGRQCAILIGDTRRKKHVIPLGFKLVNVYLDAGFKLRELIIKRQHNCKTTGFWYSNSIKYNFLLLAHEYLPIFEKPEVPLSLSLRERGIDYGLLVPTLEKPSLKRKLDELETTTVWVMPEKDFEERLNKNVIDRYSNGDGYFTITFISHSENEVCFFEKGGEKKKGLLFIKSPFLNNNPSHSIIEFYLQKIKEIVNRELSTIKSDGFIVIQTQDVRIDGYIEPLAKRLIDVLTLDNLWLKEIIAVTQERTNSKTQNSRNYLKIDHQYLLVYEVRK
;
A
#
# COMPACT_ATOMS: atom_id res chain seq x y z
N MET A 1 -37.91 21.49 16.46
CA MET A 1 -36.58 21.00 16.05
C MET A 1 -36.18 19.93 17.05
N LYS A 2 -35.96 18.68 16.64
CA LYS A 2 -35.42 17.66 17.55
C LYS A 2 -33.93 17.94 17.73
N ILE A 3 -33.50 18.21 18.95
CA ILE A 3 -32.09 18.34 19.31
C ILE A 3 -31.62 16.92 19.68
N TYR A 4 -30.53 16.48 19.08
CA TYR A 4 -29.85 15.23 19.43
C TYR A 4 -28.53 15.60 20.09
N GLU A 5 -28.33 15.15 21.32
CA GLU A 5 -27.09 15.32 22.05
C GLU A 5 -26.20 14.09 21.85
N PRO A 6 -24.87 14.26 21.76
CA PRO A 6 -23.96 13.13 21.68
C PRO A 6 -23.99 12.33 22.99
N GLU A 7 -24.20 11.03 22.89
CA GLU A 7 -24.03 10.10 24.01
C GLU A 7 -22.55 9.71 24.12
N MET A 8 -21.99 9.82 25.33
CA MET A 8 -20.60 9.46 25.61
C MET A 8 -20.58 8.45 26.76
N SER A 9 -19.83 7.38 26.58
CA SER A 9 -19.62 6.35 27.60
C SER A 9 -18.15 5.92 27.63
N VAL A 10 -17.69 5.48 28.80
CA VAL A 10 -16.37 4.87 28.97
C VAL A 10 -16.55 3.36 28.87
N SER A 11 -15.95 2.75 27.84
CA SER A 11 -15.98 1.30 27.63
C SER A 11 -14.70 0.82 26.92
N ASP A 12 -14.48 -0.49 26.93
CA ASP A 12 -13.43 -1.15 26.19
C ASP A 12 -13.91 -1.48 24.77
N ALA A 13 -13.22 -0.99 23.73
CA ALA A 13 -13.62 -1.27 22.34
C ALA A 13 -13.53 -2.76 21.95
N ARG A 14 -12.90 -3.59 22.79
CA ARG A 14 -12.85 -5.06 22.64
C ARG A 14 -14.12 -5.74 23.14
N ASP A 15 -14.97 -5.02 23.86
CA ASP A 15 -16.26 -5.47 24.38
C ASP A 15 -17.30 -4.34 24.25
N LEU A 16 -18.07 -4.39 23.17
CA LEU A 16 -19.16 -3.46 22.90
C LEU A 16 -20.52 -4.08 23.27
N SER A 17 -20.58 -4.98 24.27
CA SER A 17 -21.82 -5.69 24.67
C SER A 17 -22.97 -4.76 25.08
N SER A 18 -22.68 -3.52 25.46
CA SER A 18 -23.68 -2.47 25.71
C SER A 18 -24.38 -1.96 24.44
N ILE A 19 -23.85 -2.28 23.26
CA ILE A 19 -24.38 -1.89 21.95
C ILE A 19 -24.97 -3.12 21.27
N GLU A 20 -26.23 -3.00 20.84
CA GLU A 20 -26.95 -4.07 20.16
C GLU A 20 -26.31 -4.43 18.81
N ASP A 21 -26.47 -5.69 18.41
CA ASP A 21 -26.08 -6.18 17.09
C ASP A 21 -26.78 -5.39 15.98
N ASN A 22 -26.09 -5.10 14.87
CA ASN A 22 -26.66 -4.42 13.71
C ASN A 22 -27.42 -3.12 14.06
N SER A 23 -26.93 -2.33 15.01
CA SER A 23 -27.55 -1.09 15.44
C SER A 23 -26.85 0.17 14.89
N VAL A 24 -25.57 0.06 14.52
CA VAL A 24 -24.73 1.19 14.11
C VAL A 24 -24.73 1.37 12.58
N ASP A 25 -24.91 2.62 12.12
CA ASP A 25 -24.90 2.97 10.69
C ASP A 25 -23.52 3.40 10.14
N LEU A 26 -22.63 3.88 11.00
CA LEU A 26 -21.26 4.26 10.63
C LEU A 26 -20.35 4.10 11.83
N ILE A 27 -19.21 3.44 11.63
CA ILE A 27 -18.11 3.44 12.58
C ILE A 27 -17.00 4.31 11.98
N CYS A 28 -16.48 5.26 12.75
CA CYS A 28 -15.29 6.03 12.40
C CYS A 28 -14.33 6.00 13.59
N SER A 29 -13.10 5.53 13.38
CA SER A 29 -12.13 5.40 14.47
C SER A 29 -10.71 5.70 14.00
N HIS A 30 -9.90 6.13 14.95
CA HIS A 30 -8.47 6.33 14.82
C HIS A 30 -7.83 5.61 16.02
N PRO A 31 -7.54 4.29 15.90
CA PRO A 31 -7.04 3.50 17.02
C PRO A 31 -5.72 4.07 17.55
N PRO A 32 -5.46 3.89 18.85
CA PRO A 32 -4.22 4.37 19.47
C PRO A 32 -3.01 3.72 18.79
N TYR A 33 -2.01 4.54 18.48
CA TYR A 33 -0.80 4.06 17.82
C TYR A 33 -0.03 3.06 18.68
N ALA A 34 0.25 1.88 18.11
CA ALA A 34 1.00 0.82 18.78
C ALA A 34 2.40 1.27 19.20
N ASN A 35 2.61 1.50 20.49
CA ASN A 35 3.90 1.80 21.12
C ASN A 35 4.59 3.07 20.57
N ILE A 36 3.81 4.12 20.29
CA ILE A 36 4.32 5.43 19.82
C ILE A 36 3.92 6.57 20.76
N ILE A 37 2.65 6.63 21.19
CA ILE A 37 2.13 7.65 22.11
C ILE A 37 1.30 6.94 23.16
N HIS A 38 1.61 7.15 24.44
CA HIS A 38 0.84 6.62 25.56
C HIS A 38 -0.25 7.62 25.94
N TYR A 39 -1.51 7.19 25.88
CA TYR A 39 -2.67 8.06 26.13
C TYR A 39 -3.14 8.00 27.58
N THR A 40 -2.65 7.05 28.35
CA THR A 40 -3.00 6.87 29.75
C THR A 40 -1.76 6.60 30.59
N ASP A 41 -1.84 6.92 31.88
CA ASP A 41 -0.79 6.62 32.87
C ASP A 41 -0.78 5.14 33.30
N SER A 42 -1.82 4.38 32.94
CA SER A 42 -1.97 2.96 33.26
C SER A 42 -1.76 2.08 32.02
N LYS A 43 -1.00 1.00 32.16
CA LYS A 43 -0.79 0.02 31.07
C LYS A 43 -1.98 -0.90 30.85
N GLU A 44 -2.91 -0.94 31.80
CA GLU A 44 -4.01 -1.89 31.77
C GLU A 44 -5.05 -1.42 30.73
N ALA A 45 -5.40 -2.32 29.80
CA ALA A 45 -6.32 -2.09 28.67
C ALA A 45 -5.90 -1.04 27.61
N ASP A 46 -4.85 -0.24 27.83
CA ASP A 46 -4.36 0.72 26.83
C ASP A 46 -3.52 0.02 25.74
N LEU A 47 -4.13 -0.10 24.55
CA LEU A 47 -3.52 -0.72 23.36
C LEU A 47 -2.24 -0.01 22.89
N SER A 48 -2.03 1.25 23.27
CA SER A 48 -0.83 2.01 22.91
C SER A 48 0.45 1.46 23.54
N PHE A 49 0.37 0.62 24.58
CA PHE A 49 1.54 -0.02 25.19
C PHE A 49 1.93 -1.34 24.51
N TYR A 50 1.16 -1.81 23.55
CA TYR A 50 1.39 -3.11 22.92
C TYR A 50 2.37 -3.01 21.76
N ASP A 51 3.19 -4.05 21.61
CA ASP A 51 3.91 -4.26 20.37
C ASP A 51 2.93 -4.55 19.22
N ILE A 52 3.45 -4.59 18.01
CA ILE A 52 2.62 -4.63 16.80
C ILE A 52 1.79 -5.91 16.74
N ASP A 53 2.35 -7.06 17.10
CA ASP A 53 1.66 -8.33 16.99
C ASP A 53 0.57 -8.46 18.07
N LYS A 54 0.86 -8.04 19.30
CA LYS A 54 -0.15 -7.98 20.37
C LYS A 54 -1.21 -6.94 20.07
N PHE A 55 -0.84 -5.77 19.53
CA PHE A 55 -1.80 -4.75 19.09
C PHE A 55 -2.76 -5.31 18.05
N LEU A 56 -2.26 -5.96 16.99
CA LEU A 56 -3.09 -6.55 15.93
C LEU A 56 -4.00 -7.66 16.47
N LYS A 57 -3.51 -8.47 17.43
CA LYS A 57 -4.32 -9.50 18.11
C LYS A 57 -5.50 -8.89 18.87
N GLU A 58 -5.29 -7.76 19.56
CA GLU A 58 -6.36 -7.08 20.28
C GLU A 58 -7.29 -6.31 19.34
N MET A 59 -6.75 -5.72 18.27
CA MET A 59 -7.56 -5.15 17.19
C MET A 59 -8.44 -6.19 16.49
N SER A 60 -8.06 -7.48 16.47
CA SER A 60 -8.95 -8.54 15.99
C SER A 60 -10.23 -8.66 16.82
N LYS A 61 -10.16 -8.43 18.14
CA LYS A 61 -11.35 -8.39 18.99
C LYS A 61 -12.21 -7.16 18.68
N VAL A 62 -11.58 -6.00 18.55
CA VAL A 62 -12.24 -4.74 18.18
C VAL A 62 -12.92 -4.86 16.81
N ALA A 63 -12.27 -5.48 15.83
CA ALA A 63 -12.82 -5.69 14.50
C ALA A 63 -14.06 -6.62 14.53
N LYS A 64 -14.05 -7.68 15.35
CA LYS A 64 -15.20 -8.57 15.54
C LYS A 64 -16.39 -7.84 16.17
N GLU A 65 -16.14 -7.04 17.20
CA GLU A 65 -17.19 -6.23 17.83
C GLU A 65 -17.72 -5.16 16.88
N SER A 66 -16.83 -4.49 16.15
CA SER A 66 -17.20 -3.54 15.10
C SER A 66 -18.07 -4.21 14.03
N PHE A 67 -17.74 -5.43 13.62
CA PHE A 67 -18.54 -6.19 12.67
C PHE A 67 -19.90 -6.56 13.24
N ARG A 68 -19.98 -6.98 14.51
CA ARG A 68 -21.23 -7.36 15.20
C ARG A 68 -22.21 -6.20 15.25
N VAL A 69 -21.77 -5.03 15.74
CA VAL A 69 -22.66 -3.87 15.97
C VAL A 69 -23.02 -3.12 14.69
N LEU A 70 -22.19 -3.19 13.65
CA LEU A 70 -22.46 -2.51 12.37
C LEU A 70 -23.60 -3.19 11.62
N LYS A 71 -24.53 -2.40 11.08
CA LYS A 71 -25.60 -2.88 10.20
C LYS A 71 -25.02 -3.45 8.88
N PRO A 72 -25.64 -4.49 8.28
CA PRO A 72 -25.28 -4.93 6.94
C PRO A 72 -25.45 -3.79 5.92
N GLY A 73 -24.56 -3.72 4.92
CA GLY A 73 -24.50 -2.66 3.91
C GLY A 73 -23.89 -1.33 4.41
N ARG A 74 -23.48 -1.24 5.68
CA ARG A 74 -22.91 -0.03 6.28
C ARG A 74 -21.39 -0.06 6.39
N GLN A 75 -20.82 1.11 6.68
CA GLN A 75 -19.39 1.38 6.56
C GLN A 75 -18.68 1.50 7.91
N CYS A 76 -17.45 1.01 7.94
CA CYS A 76 -16.50 1.18 9.04
C CYS A 76 -15.23 1.83 8.48
N ALA A 77 -14.92 3.04 8.91
CA ALA A 77 -13.77 3.82 8.47
C ALA A 77 -12.72 3.85 9.58
N ILE A 78 -11.50 3.40 9.27
CA ILE A 78 -10.41 3.37 10.25
C ILE A 78 -9.23 4.16 9.72
N LEU A 79 -8.81 5.21 10.41
CA LEU A 79 -7.59 5.93 10.07
C LEU A 79 -6.40 5.23 10.74
N ILE A 80 -5.34 4.93 9.99
CA ILE A 80 -4.15 4.28 10.53
C ILE A 80 -2.90 4.63 9.72
N GLY A 81 -1.80 4.93 10.40
CA GLY A 81 -0.50 5.13 9.77
C GLY A 81 0.40 3.90 9.85
N ASP A 82 1.36 3.81 8.93
CA ASP A 82 2.48 2.89 9.08
C ASP A 82 3.44 3.36 10.18
N THR A 83 4.27 2.44 10.66
CA THR A 83 5.35 2.76 11.60
C THR A 83 6.70 2.36 11.02
N ARG A 84 7.79 2.72 11.69
CA ARG A 84 9.16 2.44 11.24
C ARG A 84 9.99 1.89 12.38
N ARG A 85 10.74 0.82 12.11
CA ARG A 85 11.80 0.31 13.01
C ARG A 85 13.08 0.13 12.22
N LYS A 86 14.22 0.56 12.78
CA LYS A 86 15.55 0.42 12.14
C LYS A 86 15.59 0.88 10.67
N LYS A 87 14.97 2.03 10.37
CA LYS A 87 14.84 2.61 9.01
C LYS A 87 13.99 1.78 8.01
N HIS A 88 13.22 0.79 8.45
CA HIS A 88 12.36 -0.02 7.59
C HIS A 88 10.90 0.17 7.97
N VAL A 89 10.04 0.31 6.97
CA VAL A 89 8.59 0.44 7.16
C VAL A 89 8.05 -0.86 7.73
N ILE A 90 7.23 -0.74 8.77
CA ILE A 90 6.33 -1.80 9.20
C ILE A 90 4.94 -1.41 8.71
N PRO A 91 4.34 -2.20 7.81
CA PRO A 91 3.12 -1.84 7.11
C PRO A 91 1.88 -2.08 8.00
N LEU A 92 1.82 -1.37 9.13
CA LEU A 92 0.79 -1.52 10.15
C LEU A 92 -0.60 -1.27 9.57
N GLY A 93 -0.75 -0.31 8.64
CA GLY A 93 -2.02 -0.04 7.98
C GLY A 93 -2.52 -1.25 7.18
N PHE A 94 -1.64 -1.86 6.38
CA PHE A 94 -1.95 -3.06 5.61
C PHE A 94 -2.21 -4.29 6.49
N LYS A 95 -1.45 -4.45 7.58
CA LYS A 95 -1.72 -5.50 8.57
C LYS A 95 -3.09 -5.31 9.24
N LEU A 96 -3.49 -4.08 9.56
CA LEU A 96 -4.81 -3.79 10.11
C LEU A 96 -5.93 -4.09 9.09
N VAL A 97 -5.70 -3.81 7.80
CA VAL A 97 -6.64 -4.21 6.74
C VAL A 97 -6.89 -5.71 6.77
N ASN A 98 -5.86 -6.55 6.90
CA ASN A 98 -6.04 -8.01 7.07
C ASN A 98 -6.95 -8.35 8.26
N VAL A 99 -6.73 -7.72 9.42
CA VAL A 99 -7.52 -7.97 10.63
C VAL A 99 -9.01 -7.73 10.41
N TYR A 100 -9.38 -6.68 9.69
CA TYR A 100 -10.78 -6.38 9.39
C TYR A 100 -11.35 -7.30 8.29
N LEU A 101 -10.57 -7.63 7.26
CA LEU A 101 -10.99 -8.61 6.26
C LEU A 101 -11.25 -9.99 6.89
N ASP A 102 -10.39 -10.44 7.79
CA ASP A 102 -10.54 -11.71 8.54
C ASP A 102 -11.75 -11.71 9.47
N ALA A 103 -12.21 -10.53 9.93
CA ALA A 103 -13.44 -10.38 10.71
C ALA A 103 -14.71 -10.47 9.85
N GLY A 104 -14.59 -10.50 8.52
CA GLY A 104 -15.71 -10.64 7.57
C GLY A 104 -16.06 -9.36 6.80
N PHE A 105 -15.33 -8.26 7.02
CA PHE A 105 -15.53 -7.05 6.23
C PHE A 105 -15.01 -7.21 4.79
N LYS A 106 -15.51 -6.36 3.89
CA LYS A 106 -14.91 -6.14 2.57
C LYS A 106 -14.33 -4.74 2.47
N LEU A 107 -13.21 -4.59 1.76
CA LEU A 107 -12.57 -3.29 1.56
C LEU A 107 -13.25 -2.53 0.42
N ARG A 108 -14.07 -1.52 0.75
CA ARG A 108 -14.81 -0.73 -0.24
C ARG A 108 -13.97 0.39 -0.83
N GLU A 109 -13.19 1.08 -0.01
CA GLU A 109 -12.26 2.12 -0.45
C GLU A 109 -10.96 2.04 0.36
N LEU A 110 -9.84 2.45 -0.24
CA LEU A 110 -8.58 2.66 0.47
C LEU A 110 -8.06 4.06 0.14
N ILE A 111 -8.33 5.00 1.04
CA ILE A 111 -7.99 6.41 0.84
C ILE A 111 -6.59 6.66 1.41
N ILE A 112 -5.74 7.33 0.63
CA ILE A 112 -4.43 7.82 1.11
C ILE A 112 -4.58 9.25 1.61
N LYS A 113 -4.58 9.43 2.94
CA LYS A 113 -4.60 10.74 3.57
C LYS A 113 -3.18 11.28 3.63
N ARG A 114 -2.84 12.21 2.74
CA ARG A 114 -1.57 12.96 2.81
C ARG A 114 -1.55 13.81 4.08
N GLN A 115 -0.46 13.73 4.84
CA GLN A 115 -0.23 14.63 5.96
C GLN A 115 0.30 15.97 5.43
N HIS A 116 -0.36 17.07 5.82
CA HIS A 116 0.08 18.42 5.50
C HIS A 116 0.79 19.01 6.73
N ASN A 117 1.78 19.88 6.52
CA ASN A 117 2.60 20.51 7.56
C ASN A 117 3.68 19.64 8.22
N CYS A 118 4.01 18.48 7.65
CA CYS A 118 5.28 17.82 7.90
C CYS A 118 6.40 18.61 7.22
N LYS A 119 6.71 19.82 7.73
CA LYS A 119 7.84 20.61 7.25
C LYS A 119 9.10 19.82 7.57
N THR A 120 9.71 19.24 6.53
CA THR A 120 11.08 18.76 6.60
C THR A 120 11.96 19.96 6.93
N THR A 121 12.36 20.11 8.19
CA THR A 121 13.46 21.03 8.48
C THR A 121 14.66 20.59 7.62
N GLY A 122 15.53 21.52 7.20
CA GLY A 122 16.69 21.17 6.37
C GLY A 122 17.56 20.03 6.96
N PHE A 123 17.48 19.87 8.28
CA PHE A 123 18.01 18.72 9.03
C PHE A 123 17.43 17.37 8.60
N TRP A 124 16.09 17.24 8.53
CA TRP A 124 15.43 15.99 8.11
C TRP A 124 15.62 15.70 6.63
N TYR A 125 15.68 16.73 5.78
CA TYR A 125 16.04 16.58 4.37
C TYR A 125 17.44 16.00 4.23
N SER A 126 18.44 16.64 4.87
CA SER A 126 19.84 16.20 4.83
C SER A 126 20.02 14.78 5.37
N ASN A 127 19.29 14.41 6.43
CA ASN A 127 19.32 13.06 7.00
C ASN A 127 18.62 12.02 6.13
N SER A 128 17.49 12.36 5.50
CA SER A 128 16.81 11.49 4.52
C SER A 128 17.76 11.11 3.39
N ILE A 129 18.47 12.09 2.82
CA ILE A 129 19.46 11.87 1.76
C ILE A 129 20.67 11.10 2.30
N LYS A 130 21.27 11.53 3.42
CA LYS A 130 22.47 10.91 4.01
C LYS A 130 22.26 9.45 4.39
N TYR A 131 21.07 9.10 4.87
CA TYR A 131 20.78 7.77 5.42
C TYR A 131 19.80 6.94 4.57
N ASN A 132 19.45 7.44 3.39
CA ASN A 132 18.52 6.86 2.42
C ASN A 132 17.24 6.27 3.05
N PHE A 133 16.44 7.14 3.69
CA PHE A 133 15.11 6.81 4.20
C PHE A 133 14.11 7.93 3.88
N LEU A 134 12.83 7.62 3.68
CA LEU A 134 11.79 8.64 3.50
C LEU A 134 11.09 8.95 4.82
N LEU A 135 10.62 10.19 4.92
CA LEU A 135 9.70 10.59 5.98
C LEU A 135 8.30 10.09 5.63
N LEU A 136 7.66 9.40 6.58
CA LEU A 136 6.26 9.01 6.45
C LEU A 136 5.41 10.28 6.36
N ALA A 137 4.63 10.39 5.29
CA ALA A 137 3.81 11.57 4.99
C ALA A 137 2.38 11.19 4.56
N HIS A 138 1.95 9.97 4.86
CA HIS A 138 0.59 9.52 4.64
C HIS A 138 0.10 8.60 5.75
N GLU A 139 -1.22 8.57 5.89
CA GLU A 139 -2.00 7.58 6.63
C GLU A 139 -2.98 6.93 5.67
N TYR A 140 -3.38 5.71 5.96
CA TYR A 140 -4.45 5.02 5.26
C TYR A 140 -5.77 5.29 5.98
N LEU A 141 -6.82 5.52 5.20
CA LEU A 141 -8.20 5.49 5.64
C LEU A 141 -8.92 4.40 4.83
N PRO A 142 -8.75 3.12 5.18
CA PRO A 142 -9.62 2.06 4.69
C PRO A 142 -11.06 2.30 5.10
N ILE A 143 -11.96 2.19 4.12
CA ILE A 143 -13.40 2.15 4.30
C ILE A 143 -13.83 0.71 4.07
N PHE A 144 -14.19 0.04 5.15
CA PHE A 144 -14.73 -1.30 5.15
C PHE A 144 -16.25 -1.27 5.01
N GLU A 145 -16.82 -2.34 4.49
CA GLU A 145 -18.26 -2.57 4.43
C GLU A 145 -18.59 -3.93 5.03
N LYS A 146 -19.64 -3.99 5.86
CA LYS A 146 -20.25 -5.26 6.25
C LYS A 146 -21.18 -5.73 5.13
N PRO A 147 -20.95 -6.89 4.49
CA PRO A 147 -21.79 -7.35 3.39
C PRO A 147 -23.27 -7.51 3.79
N GLU A 148 -24.21 -7.17 2.90
CA GLU A 148 -25.66 -7.33 3.14
C GLU A 148 -26.11 -8.79 3.29
N VAL A 149 -25.41 -9.71 2.63
CA VAL A 149 -25.69 -11.14 2.66
C VAL A 149 -24.44 -11.88 3.17
N PRO A 150 -24.55 -12.78 4.17
CA PRO A 150 -23.49 -13.72 4.46
C PRO A 150 -23.30 -14.58 3.22
N LEU A 151 -22.16 -14.45 2.52
CA LEU A 151 -21.93 -15.16 1.26
C LEU A 151 -22.13 -16.68 1.46
N SER A 152 -23.24 -17.20 0.94
CA SER A 152 -23.21 -18.52 0.32
C SER A 152 -22.18 -18.42 -0.81
N LEU A 153 -21.21 -19.34 -0.84
CA LEU A 153 -20.22 -19.53 -1.90
C LEU A 153 -20.89 -19.59 -3.29
N SER A 154 -21.25 -18.46 -3.88
CA SER A 154 -21.88 -18.41 -5.19
C SER A 154 -20.81 -18.17 -6.24
N LEU A 155 -20.42 -19.30 -6.85
CA LEU A 155 -19.99 -19.46 -8.23
C LEU A 155 -18.68 -18.74 -8.62
N ARG A 156 -17.58 -19.49 -8.55
CA ARG A 156 -16.41 -19.27 -9.41
C ARG A 156 -16.90 -19.23 -10.86
N GLU A 157 -16.92 -18.07 -11.49
CA GLU A 157 -17.10 -18.02 -12.94
C GLU A 157 -15.90 -18.69 -13.62
N ARG A 158 -16.22 -19.66 -14.48
CA ARG A 158 -15.34 -20.15 -15.54
C ARG A 158 -15.40 -19.13 -16.67
N GLY A 159 -14.27 -18.53 -17.00
CA GLY A 159 -14.10 -17.69 -18.17
C GLY A 159 -12.62 -17.44 -18.40
N ILE A 160 -12.02 -18.27 -19.25
CA ILE A 160 -10.64 -18.13 -19.70
C ILE A 160 -10.56 -16.88 -20.56
N ASP A 161 -9.72 -15.93 -20.16
CA ASP A 161 -9.14 -14.97 -21.10
C ASP A 161 -7.65 -14.88 -20.79
N TYR A 162 -6.84 -15.57 -21.61
CA TYR A 162 -5.38 -15.49 -21.54
C TYR A 162 -4.92 -14.14 -22.09
N GLY A 163 -5.17 -13.07 -21.33
CA GLY A 163 -4.37 -11.86 -21.42
C GLY A 163 -3.00 -12.15 -20.83
N LEU A 164 -2.09 -12.73 -21.62
CA LEU A 164 -0.70 -12.97 -21.24
C LEU A 164 -0.06 -11.62 -20.86
N LEU A 165 0.08 -11.38 -19.56
CA LEU A 165 0.99 -10.37 -19.03
C LEU A 165 2.41 -10.82 -19.37
N VAL A 166 3.00 -10.24 -20.41
CA VAL A 166 4.38 -10.54 -20.80
C VAL A 166 5.26 -9.36 -20.39
N PRO A 167 6.25 -9.58 -19.50
CA PRO A 167 7.22 -8.54 -19.19
C PRO A 167 8.08 -8.26 -20.43
N THR A 168 8.18 -6.99 -20.79
CA THR A 168 8.77 -6.44 -22.01
C THR A 168 9.54 -5.17 -21.65
N LEU A 169 10.35 -4.70 -22.59
CA LEU A 169 11.42 -3.74 -22.33
C LEU A 169 11.04 -2.35 -22.79
N GLU A 170 11.11 -1.37 -21.88
CA GLU A 170 11.19 0.04 -22.24
C GLU A 170 12.38 0.70 -21.56
N LYS A 171 13.15 1.45 -22.34
CA LYS A 171 14.24 2.30 -21.83
C LYS A 171 13.62 3.61 -21.32
N PRO A 172 13.65 3.91 -20.02
CA PRO A 172 13.16 5.20 -19.55
C PRO A 172 14.03 6.33 -20.12
N SER A 173 13.40 7.37 -20.68
CA SER A 173 14.11 8.61 -21.02
C SER A 173 14.62 9.24 -19.72
N LEU A 174 15.90 9.62 -19.70
CA LEU A 174 16.59 10.17 -18.52
C LEU A 174 17.31 11.48 -18.87
N LYS A 175 16.74 12.30 -19.77
CA LYS A 175 17.48 13.42 -20.40
C LYS A 175 17.63 14.62 -19.47
N ARG A 176 16.84 14.70 -18.40
CA ARG A 176 16.81 15.86 -17.50
C ARG A 176 17.63 15.64 -16.23
N LYS A 177 18.28 16.67 -15.69
CA LYS A 177 18.85 16.70 -14.34
C LYS A 177 17.71 17.06 -13.36
N LEU A 178 17.56 16.33 -12.25
CA LEU A 178 16.63 16.73 -11.19
C LEU A 178 17.33 17.76 -10.32
N ASP A 179 16.64 18.86 -10.00
CA ASP A 179 17.17 19.91 -9.13
C ASP A 179 17.16 19.44 -7.66
N GLU A 180 16.16 18.64 -7.25
CA GLU A 180 16.00 18.06 -5.91
C GLU A 180 15.36 16.65 -5.96
N LEU A 181 15.69 15.80 -4.98
CA LEU A 181 15.07 14.47 -4.80
C LEU A 181 13.91 14.53 -3.81
N GLU A 182 12.89 13.71 -4.03
CA GLU A 182 11.77 13.55 -3.09
C GLU A 182 12.22 12.90 -1.77
N THR A 183 11.79 13.46 -0.65
CA THR A 183 12.21 13.03 0.69
C THR A 183 11.07 12.48 1.57
N THR A 184 9.85 12.44 1.04
CA THR A 184 8.69 11.87 1.73
C THR A 184 8.12 10.66 0.99
N THR A 185 7.32 9.84 1.69
CA THR A 185 6.62 8.69 1.10
C THR A 185 5.46 9.06 0.17
N VAL A 186 5.20 10.35 -0.08
CA VAL A 186 4.15 10.79 -1.01
C VAL A 186 4.79 11.63 -2.10
N TRP A 187 4.82 11.11 -3.32
CA TRP A 187 5.39 11.79 -4.47
C TRP A 187 4.26 12.34 -5.32
N VAL A 188 4.21 13.66 -5.47
CA VAL A 188 3.25 14.33 -6.33
C VAL A 188 4.02 14.93 -7.49
N MET A 189 3.83 14.36 -8.67
CA MET A 189 4.62 14.72 -9.84
C MET A 189 3.77 15.43 -10.89
N PRO A 190 4.32 16.41 -11.62
CA PRO A 190 3.62 17.01 -12.75
C PRO A 190 3.15 15.94 -13.75
N GLU A 191 1.95 16.10 -14.29
CA GLU A 191 1.42 15.22 -15.34
C GLU A 191 2.34 15.20 -16.56
N LYS A 192 2.89 16.38 -16.91
CA LYS A 192 3.92 16.52 -17.93
C LYS A 192 5.21 15.82 -17.47
N ASP A 193 5.66 14.86 -18.27
CA ASP A 193 6.87 14.06 -18.05
C ASP A 193 6.80 13.16 -16.78
N PHE A 194 5.59 12.77 -16.34
CA PHE A 194 5.36 11.96 -15.13
C PHE A 194 6.27 10.73 -15.06
N GLU A 195 6.23 9.88 -16.09
CA GLU A 195 7.02 8.64 -16.14
C GLU A 195 8.54 8.91 -16.11
N GLU A 196 9.03 9.89 -16.88
CA GLU A 196 10.46 10.24 -16.89
C GLU A 196 10.93 10.69 -15.50
N ARG A 197 10.16 11.53 -14.82
CA ARG A 197 10.47 12.00 -13.47
C ARG A 197 10.44 10.87 -12.44
N LEU A 198 9.42 10.02 -12.51
CA LEU A 198 9.28 8.85 -11.65
C LEU A 198 10.48 7.92 -11.78
N ASN A 199 10.78 7.50 -13.01
CA ASN A 199 11.88 6.58 -13.29
C ASN A 199 13.21 7.16 -12.84
N LYS A 200 13.45 8.45 -13.13
CA LYS A 200 14.67 9.13 -12.72
C LYS A 200 14.81 9.21 -11.20
N ASN A 201 13.75 9.56 -10.48
CA ASN A 201 13.79 9.66 -9.02
C ASN A 201 14.07 8.30 -8.36
N VAL A 202 13.48 7.22 -8.88
CA VAL A 202 13.76 5.85 -8.41
C VAL A 202 15.21 5.47 -8.69
N ILE A 203 15.69 5.67 -9.92
CA ILE A 203 17.04 5.27 -10.33
C ILE A 203 18.10 6.08 -9.57
N ASP A 204 17.97 7.40 -9.51
CA ASP A 204 18.96 8.26 -8.85
C ASP A 204 19.04 7.97 -7.34
N ARG A 205 17.93 7.54 -6.72
CA ARG A 205 17.85 7.27 -5.27
C ARG A 205 18.28 5.86 -4.85
N TYR A 206 18.03 4.86 -5.68
CA TYR A 206 18.21 3.46 -5.31
C TYR A 206 19.27 2.71 -6.12
N SER A 207 19.74 3.25 -7.26
CA SER A 207 20.82 2.59 -8.01
C SER A 207 22.20 2.82 -7.40
N ASN A 208 22.39 3.88 -6.59
CA ASN A 208 23.68 4.27 -6.00
C ASN A 208 24.85 4.33 -7.00
N GLY A 209 24.58 4.56 -8.29
CA GLY A 209 25.60 4.54 -9.36
C GLY A 209 26.06 3.13 -9.78
N ASP A 210 25.54 2.07 -9.15
CA ASP A 210 25.94 0.67 -9.33
C ASP A 210 25.17 -0.06 -10.44
N GLY A 211 24.59 0.69 -11.37
CA GLY A 211 23.74 0.17 -12.44
C GLY A 211 22.38 -0.34 -11.94
N TYR A 212 21.46 -0.54 -12.87
CA TYR A 212 20.10 -0.99 -12.59
C TYR A 212 19.60 -1.93 -13.68
N PHE A 213 18.64 -2.76 -13.31
CA PHE A 213 17.78 -3.51 -14.21
C PHE A 213 16.37 -2.93 -14.16
N THR A 214 15.69 -2.89 -15.30
CA THR A 214 14.26 -2.56 -15.37
C THR A 214 13.51 -3.70 -16.05
N ILE A 215 12.39 -4.12 -15.46
CA ILE A 215 11.46 -5.11 -16.03
C ILE A 215 10.10 -4.44 -16.08
N THR A 216 9.48 -4.32 -17.26
CA THR A 216 8.16 -3.69 -17.40
C THR A 216 7.13 -4.74 -17.81
N PHE A 217 5.96 -4.84 -17.17
CA PHE A 217 4.86 -5.70 -17.66
C PHE A 217 4.14 -5.01 -18.82
N ILE A 218 3.94 -5.65 -19.98
CA ILE A 218 3.06 -5.13 -21.04
C ILE A 218 1.91 -6.11 -21.28
N SER A 219 0.75 -5.54 -21.56
CA SER A 219 -0.43 -6.24 -22.06
C SER A 219 -0.32 -6.40 -23.58
N HIS A 220 0.22 -7.53 -24.07
CA HIS A 220 -0.18 -8.28 -25.29
C HIS A 220 0.86 -9.34 -25.73
N SER A 221 0.37 -10.25 -26.58
CA SER A 221 0.79 -11.59 -27.01
C SER A 221 2.14 -11.76 -27.73
N GLU A 222 3.24 -11.15 -27.29
CA GLU A 222 4.56 -11.49 -27.81
C GLU A 222 5.52 -11.85 -26.68
N ASN A 223 5.90 -13.13 -26.66
CA ASN A 223 6.93 -13.68 -25.79
C ASN A 223 8.25 -12.99 -26.09
N GLU A 224 8.67 -12.04 -25.25
CA GLU A 224 10.06 -11.63 -25.14
C GLU A 224 10.32 -10.89 -23.80
N VAL A 225 10.91 -11.62 -22.84
CA VAL A 225 11.57 -11.04 -21.67
C VAL A 225 12.85 -10.39 -22.17
N CYS A 226 12.99 -9.07 -22.09
CA CYS A 226 14.19 -8.40 -22.56
C CYS A 226 14.85 -7.56 -21.46
N PHE A 227 16.16 -7.74 -21.33
CA PHE A 227 17.02 -7.27 -20.24
C PHE A 227 17.61 -5.90 -20.60
N PHE A 228 17.47 -4.90 -19.73
CA PHE A 228 18.33 -3.71 -19.83
C PHE A 228 19.45 -3.78 -18.81
N GLU A 229 20.66 -4.06 -19.28
CA GLU A 229 21.87 -3.86 -18.51
C GLU A 229 22.46 -2.49 -18.80
N LYS A 230 22.57 -1.66 -17.76
CA LYS A 230 23.57 -0.59 -17.75
C LYS A 230 24.69 -0.98 -16.80
N GLY A 231 25.90 -1.17 -17.35
CA GLY A 231 27.11 -1.64 -16.65
C GLY A 231 27.43 -3.11 -16.95
N GLY A 232 28.71 -3.51 -16.91
CA GLY A 232 29.16 -4.88 -17.21
C GLY A 232 28.76 -5.93 -16.15
N GLU A 233 29.35 -7.14 -16.27
CA GLU A 233 29.13 -8.43 -15.55
C GLU A 233 29.03 -8.41 -14.00
N LYS A 234 29.06 -7.24 -13.36
CA LYS A 234 28.93 -7.08 -11.91
C LYS A 234 27.45 -7.01 -11.49
N LYS A 235 27.16 -7.58 -10.32
CA LYS A 235 25.88 -7.43 -9.59
C LYS A 235 25.42 -5.96 -9.58
N LYS A 236 24.12 -5.71 -9.78
CA LYS A 236 23.55 -4.35 -9.85
C LYS A 236 23.09 -3.81 -8.51
N GLY A 237 23.00 -2.48 -8.42
CA GLY A 237 22.44 -1.79 -7.26
C GLY A 237 20.91 -1.81 -7.18
N LEU A 238 20.20 -1.89 -8.32
CA LEU A 238 18.75 -1.77 -8.37
C LEU A 238 18.09 -2.76 -9.36
N LEU A 239 17.01 -3.40 -8.95
CA LEU A 239 15.99 -3.99 -9.81
C LEU A 239 14.72 -3.16 -9.72
N PHE A 240 14.27 -2.60 -10.84
CA PHE A 240 13.04 -1.83 -10.91
C PHE A 240 11.99 -2.56 -11.76
N ILE A 241 10.97 -3.09 -11.10
CA ILE A 241 9.86 -3.79 -11.73
C ILE A 241 8.70 -2.79 -11.90
N LYS A 242 8.35 -2.52 -13.15
CA LYS A 242 7.26 -1.63 -13.54
C LYS A 242 6.06 -2.45 -14.00
N SER A 243 4.88 -2.09 -13.53
CA SER A 243 3.64 -2.73 -13.96
C SER A 243 2.69 -1.64 -14.48
N PRO A 244 2.94 -1.07 -15.68
CA PRO A 244 1.98 -0.15 -16.30
C PRO A 244 0.66 -0.93 -16.45
N PHE A 245 -0.41 -0.37 -15.89
CA PHE A 245 -1.50 -1.17 -15.35
C PHE A 245 -2.23 -2.09 -16.33
N LEU A 246 -2.80 -3.13 -15.73
CA LEU A 246 -3.86 -4.01 -16.21
C LEU A 246 -5.00 -3.20 -16.81
N ASN A 247 -4.84 -2.75 -18.06
CA ASN A 247 -5.89 -2.02 -18.75
C ASN A 247 -7.04 -2.99 -19.07
N ASN A 248 -8.22 -2.60 -18.58
CA ASN A 248 -9.56 -3.18 -18.79
C ASN A 248 -9.87 -4.43 -17.92
N ASN A 249 -10.51 -4.18 -16.77
CA ASN A 249 -11.20 -5.17 -15.92
C ASN A 249 -10.35 -6.39 -15.50
N PRO A 250 -9.44 -6.23 -14.53
CA PRO A 250 -8.66 -7.35 -14.03
C PRO A 250 -9.57 -8.37 -13.35
N SER A 251 -9.41 -9.65 -13.71
CA SER A 251 -10.04 -10.76 -13.01
C SER A 251 -9.16 -11.24 -11.85
N HIS A 252 -9.75 -11.92 -10.86
CA HIS A 252 -9.01 -12.50 -9.75
C HIS A 252 -7.87 -13.42 -10.23
N SER A 253 -8.08 -14.21 -11.28
CA SER A 253 -7.03 -15.09 -11.84
C SER A 253 -5.83 -14.31 -12.39
N ILE A 254 -6.07 -13.16 -13.04
CA ILE A 254 -4.99 -12.32 -13.55
C ILE A 254 -4.20 -11.71 -12.39
N ILE A 255 -4.87 -11.31 -11.31
CA ILE A 255 -4.21 -10.82 -10.09
C ILE A 255 -3.33 -11.92 -9.48
N GLU A 256 -3.83 -13.14 -9.31
CA GLU A 256 -3.02 -14.24 -8.78
C GLU A 256 -1.80 -14.52 -9.67
N PHE A 257 -1.99 -14.55 -10.99
CA PHE A 257 -0.90 -14.73 -11.93
C PHE A 257 0.14 -13.61 -11.82
N TYR A 258 -0.29 -12.35 -11.72
CA TYR A 258 0.58 -11.21 -11.52
C TYR A 258 1.41 -11.35 -10.24
N LEU A 259 0.78 -11.65 -9.10
CA LEU A 259 1.46 -11.81 -7.81
C LEU A 259 2.51 -12.94 -7.87
N GLN A 260 2.16 -14.08 -8.49
CA GLN A 260 3.10 -15.19 -8.65
C GLN A 260 4.26 -14.83 -9.58
N LYS A 261 3.99 -14.15 -10.70
CA LYS A 261 5.05 -13.73 -11.63
C LYS A 261 6.02 -12.75 -10.98
N ILE A 262 5.54 -11.79 -10.20
CA ILE A 262 6.40 -10.90 -9.43
C ILE A 262 7.28 -11.70 -8.46
N LYS A 263 6.69 -12.65 -7.72
CA LYS A 263 7.44 -13.51 -6.80
C LYS A 263 8.54 -14.32 -7.51
N GLU A 264 8.21 -14.92 -8.65
CA GLU A 264 9.15 -15.68 -9.49
C GLU A 264 10.32 -14.80 -9.97
N ILE A 265 10.02 -13.62 -10.50
CA ILE A 265 11.02 -12.66 -10.99
C ILE A 265 11.94 -12.24 -9.83
N VAL A 266 11.36 -11.84 -8.70
CA VAL A 266 12.11 -11.42 -7.52
C VAL A 266 13.04 -12.55 -7.05
N ASN A 267 12.54 -13.79 -6.94
CA ASN A 267 13.35 -14.93 -6.53
C ASN A 267 14.51 -15.22 -7.50
N ARG A 268 14.25 -15.14 -8.81
CA ARG A 268 15.26 -15.40 -9.85
C ARG A 268 16.37 -14.34 -9.83
N GLU A 269 15.98 -13.07 -9.76
CA GLU A 269 16.92 -11.94 -9.88
C GLU A 269 17.60 -11.57 -8.55
N LEU A 270 17.16 -12.11 -7.42
CA LEU A 270 17.73 -11.77 -6.10
C LEU A 270 19.25 -12.00 -6.02
N SER A 271 19.74 -13.01 -6.72
CA SER A 271 21.18 -13.33 -6.77
C SER A 271 22.00 -12.27 -7.53
N THR A 272 21.40 -11.59 -8.51
CA THR A 272 22.02 -10.61 -9.40
C THR A 272 22.14 -9.22 -8.76
N ILE A 273 21.41 -8.96 -7.67
CA ILE A 273 21.47 -7.71 -6.91
C ILE A 273 22.56 -7.76 -5.84
N LYS A 274 23.25 -6.65 -5.59
CA LYS A 274 24.28 -6.53 -4.54
C LYS A 274 23.65 -6.67 -3.14
N SER A 275 24.47 -7.06 -2.17
CA SER A 275 24.06 -6.97 -0.75
C SER A 275 24.06 -5.49 -0.39
N ASP A 276 22.93 -4.96 0.11
CA ASP A 276 22.59 -3.51 0.23
C ASP A 276 21.90 -2.87 -0.99
N GLY A 277 21.73 -3.62 -2.07
CA GLY A 277 20.97 -3.17 -3.25
C GLY A 277 19.46 -3.15 -3.00
N PHE A 278 18.71 -2.66 -3.97
CA PHE A 278 17.28 -2.45 -3.86
C PHE A 278 16.47 -3.19 -4.92
N ILE A 279 15.26 -3.60 -4.54
CA ILE A 279 14.21 -4.02 -5.46
C ILE A 279 13.05 -3.05 -5.29
N VAL A 280 12.62 -2.42 -6.38
CA VAL A 280 11.48 -1.49 -6.40
C VAL A 280 10.39 -2.10 -7.27
N ILE A 281 9.17 -2.20 -6.74
CA ILE A 281 8.02 -2.77 -7.45
C ILE A 281 6.95 -1.69 -7.55
N GLN A 282 6.64 -1.26 -8.77
CA GLN A 282 5.53 -0.36 -9.06
C GLN A 282 4.24 -1.17 -9.22
N THR A 283 3.20 -0.78 -8.49
CA THR A 283 1.89 -1.44 -8.52
C THR A 283 0.78 -0.41 -8.21
N GLN A 284 -0.48 -0.77 -8.39
CA GLN A 284 -1.65 0.07 -8.07
C GLN A 284 -2.76 -0.87 -7.66
N ASP A 285 -3.61 -0.40 -6.76
CA ASP A 285 -4.77 -1.17 -6.35
C ASP A 285 -5.79 -1.21 -7.48
N VAL A 286 -6.56 -2.29 -7.54
CA VAL A 286 -7.59 -2.46 -8.57
C VAL A 286 -8.95 -2.64 -7.90
N ARG A 287 -10.03 -2.49 -8.68
CA ARG A 287 -11.38 -2.71 -8.18
C ARG A 287 -12.01 -3.89 -8.90
N ILE A 288 -12.52 -4.86 -8.15
CA ILE A 288 -13.29 -6.01 -8.65
C ILE A 288 -14.61 -6.04 -7.90
N ASP A 289 -15.73 -6.16 -8.63
CA ASP A 289 -17.08 -6.27 -8.07
C ASP A 289 -17.43 -5.21 -7.02
N GLY A 290 -16.93 -3.98 -7.23
CA GLY A 290 -17.17 -2.84 -6.34
C GLY A 290 -16.19 -2.71 -5.16
N TYR A 291 -15.35 -3.71 -4.90
CA TYR A 291 -14.40 -3.71 -3.79
C TYR A 291 -12.96 -3.52 -4.26
N ILE A 292 -12.14 -2.89 -3.42
CA ILE A 292 -10.72 -2.69 -3.67
C ILE A 292 -9.97 -4.00 -3.41
N GLU A 293 -9.17 -4.40 -4.39
CA GLU A 293 -8.11 -5.39 -4.28
C GLU A 293 -6.77 -4.65 -4.06
N PRO A 294 -6.27 -4.59 -2.81
CA PRO A 294 -5.10 -3.79 -2.47
C PRO A 294 -3.81 -4.52 -2.89
N LEU A 295 -3.40 -4.39 -4.15
CA LEU A 295 -2.27 -5.12 -4.73
C LEU A 295 -0.96 -4.84 -4.01
N ALA A 296 -0.73 -3.62 -3.52
CA ALA A 296 0.46 -3.28 -2.76
C ALA A 296 0.57 -4.11 -1.47
N LYS A 297 -0.53 -4.20 -0.71
CA LYS A 297 -0.65 -5.03 0.48
C LYS A 297 -0.47 -6.52 0.15
N ARG A 298 -1.12 -7.01 -0.91
CA ARG A 298 -1.03 -8.42 -1.32
C ARG A 298 0.39 -8.81 -1.74
N LEU A 299 1.12 -7.93 -2.43
CA LEU A 299 2.52 -8.16 -2.78
C LEU A 299 3.42 -8.27 -1.55
N ILE A 300 3.20 -7.42 -0.54
CA ILE A 300 3.93 -7.49 0.73
C ILE A 300 3.69 -8.82 1.43
N ASP A 301 2.45 -9.32 1.45
CA ASP A 301 2.13 -10.62 2.05
C ASP A 301 2.79 -11.80 1.31
N VAL A 302 2.95 -11.68 -0.02
CA VAL A 302 3.53 -12.73 -0.88
C VAL A 302 5.07 -12.74 -0.81
N LEU A 303 5.71 -11.58 -0.64
CA LEU A 303 7.16 -11.39 -0.65
C LEU A 303 7.78 -11.51 0.75
N THR A 304 7.52 -12.62 1.42
CA THR A 304 8.02 -12.94 2.77
C THR A 304 9.40 -13.64 2.72
N LEU A 305 10.35 -13.05 2.00
CA LEU A 305 11.72 -13.58 1.91
C LEU A 305 12.61 -12.98 3.01
N ASP A 306 13.34 -13.81 3.76
CA ASP A 306 14.18 -13.37 4.89
C ASP A 306 15.27 -12.35 4.50
N ASN A 307 15.68 -12.40 3.24
CA ASN A 307 16.70 -11.54 2.64
C ASN A 307 16.12 -10.29 1.94
N LEU A 308 14.81 -10.04 2.05
CA LEU A 308 14.17 -8.82 1.56
C LEU A 308 13.50 -8.08 2.70
N TRP A 309 13.99 -6.87 2.96
CA TRP A 309 13.46 -6.03 4.03
C TRP A 309 12.69 -4.87 3.42
N LEU A 310 11.40 -4.75 3.75
CA LEU A 310 10.55 -3.67 3.27
C LEU A 310 11.07 -2.32 3.78
N LYS A 311 11.69 -1.56 2.89
CA LYS A 311 12.32 -0.29 3.20
C LYS A 311 11.33 0.85 3.22
N GLU A 312 10.54 0.96 2.14
CA GLU A 312 9.59 2.05 1.91
C GLU A 312 8.30 1.54 1.25
N ILE A 313 7.19 2.18 1.59
CA ILE A 313 5.96 2.18 0.78
C ILE A 313 5.74 3.62 0.35
N ILE A 314 5.78 3.86 -0.95
CA ILE A 314 5.69 5.21 -1.51
C ILE A 314 4.39 5.32 -2.31
N ALA A 315 3.52 6.24 -1.95
CA ALA A 315 2.37 6.60 -2.76
C ALA A 315 2.78 7.66 -3.79
N VAL A 316 2.55 7.39 -5.07
CA VAL A 316 2.87 8.26 -6.20
C VAL A 316 1.58 8.69 -6.87
N THR A 317 1.38 9.98 -7.10
CA THR A 317 0.22 10.52 -7.82
C THR A 317 0.61 11.72 -8.68
N GLN A 318 -0.29 12.12 -9.58
CA GLN A 318 -0.09 13.25 -10.48
C GLN A 318 -0.63 14.55 -9.86
N GLU A 319 0.04 15.67 -10.11
CA GLU A 319 -0.49 17.00 -9.80
C GLU A 319 -1.75 17.25 -10.62
N ARG A 320 -2.90 17.28 -9.95
CA ARG A 320 -4.17 17.56 -10.63
C ARG A 320 -4.25 19.04 -11.03
N THR A 321 -4.22 19.32 -12.32
CA THR A 321 -4.57 20.63 -12.90
C THR A 321 -6.09 20.79 -12.97
N ASN A 322 -6.77 20.95 -11.84
CA ASN A 322 -8.20 21.37 -11.75
C ASN A 322 -9.17 20.81 -12.82
N SER A 323 -9.00 19.56 -13.27
CA SER A 323 -9.96 18.93 -14.17
C SER A 323 -10.96 18.14 -13.33
N LYS A 324 -12.25 18.44 -13.57
CA LYS A 324 -13.41 17.90 -12.84
C LYS A 324 -13.28 16.38 -12.71
N THR A 325 -13.10 15.89 -11.49
CA THR A 325 -13.11 14.47 -11.23
C THR A 325 -14.51 13.96 -11.54
N GLN A 326 -14.66 13.22 -12.65
CA GLN A 326 -15.83 12.37 -12.84
C GLN A 326 -15.70 11.22 -11.85
N ASN A 327 -16.05 11.48 -10.60
CA ASN A 327 -16.37 10.41 -9.68
C ASN A 327 -17.59 9.71 -10.26
N SER A 328 -17.54 8.39 -10.39
CA SER A 328 -18.77 7.61 -10.49
C SER A 328 -19.60 7.95 -9.24
N ARG A 329 -20.95 7.97 -9.33
CA ARG A 329 -21.79 8.34 -8.18
C ARG A 329 -21.53 7.48 -6.93
N ASN A 330 -20.89 6.31 -7.07
CA ASN A 330 -20.81 5.29 -6.02
C ASN A 330 -19.39 5.01 -5.49
N TYR A 331 -18.33 5.32 -6.25
CA TYR A 331 -16.95 4.95 -5.92
C TYR A 331 -15.94 6.05 -6.23
N LEU A 332 -14.86 6.08 -5.44
CA LEU A 332 -13.71 6.93 -5.68
C LEU A 332 -12.83 6.35 -6.80
N LYS A 333 -12.30 7.25 -7.64
CA LYS A 333 -11.28 6.90 -8.64
C LYS A 333 -9.96 6.62 -7.93
N ILE A 334 -9.34 5.48 -8.24
CA ILE A 334 -7.97 5.16 -7.83
C ILE A 334 -7.03 5.98 -8.73
N ASP A 335 -6.28 6.91 -8.14
CA ASP A 335 -5.41 7.85 -8.86
C ASP A 335 -3.96 7.87 -8.35
N HIS A 336 -3.65 6.99 -7.40
CA HIS A 336 -2.30 6.78 -6.90
C HIS A 336 -1.77 5.41 -7.32
N GLN A 337 -0.45 5.32 -7.36
CA GLN A 337 0.31 4.09 -7.54
C GLN A 337 1.20 3.91 -6.31
N TYR A 338 1.67 2.70 -6.07
CA TYR A 338 2.64 2.40 -5.02
C TYR A 338 3.97 2.02 -5.63
N LEU A 339 5.06 2.48 -5.01
CA LEU A 339 6.38 1.88 -5.15
C LEU A 339 6.70 1.16 -3.84
N LEU A 340 6.78 -0.17 -3.92
CA LEU A 340 7.27 -1.00 -2.81
C LEU A 340 8.78 -1.13 -2.94
N VAL A 341 9.52 -0.60 -1.98
CA VAL A 341 10.99 -0.63 -1.99
C VAL A 341 11.47 -1.64 -0.98
N TYR A 342 12.26 -2.61 -1.43
CA TYR A 342 12.90 -3.62 -0.59
C TYR A 342 14.42 -3.43 -0.62
N GLU A 343 15.05 -3.51 0.55
CA GLU A 343 16.50 -3.58 0.73
C GLU A 343 16.91 -5.06 0.75
N VAL A 344 17.88 -5.44 -0.10
CA VAL A 344 18.40 -6.81 -0.19
C VAL A 344 19.48 -7.02 0.87
N ARG A 345 19.28 -8.01 1.76
CA ARG A 345 20.24 -8.39 2.81
C ARG A 345 20.68 -9.82 2.64
N LYS A 346 21.97 -10.03 2.38
CA LYS A 346 22.56 -11.36 2.15
C LYS A 346 23.34 -11.85 3.35
#